data_AF-W7DSC7-F1
#
_entry.id   AF-W7DSC7-F1
#
_cell.length_a   1.000
_cell.length_b   1.000
_cell.length_c   1.000
_cell.angle_alpha   90.00
_cell.angle_beta   90.00
_cell.angle_gamma   90.00
#
_symmetry.space_group_name_H-M   'P 1'
#
loop_
_entity.id
_entity.type
_entity.pdbx_description
1 polymer ?
#
loop_
_entity_poly.entity_id
_entity_poly.type
_entity_poly.pdbx_seq_one_letter_code
_entity_poly.pdbx_strand_id
1 'polypeptide(L)'
;MDNFMTAMTFLLAVLLFVEAYLISQTSAKSPSPSLRKSERGKFVGAFQLRKLWFIPLVAFIPGNEITQLFDWWPVFHIGADSYTLIILPLIIGFEQKTRSELPEVLSKQIAGQVMTLAVFIAGIGLLSIVVPVLTLFAFVLAIISRFWIMWRYYRNDKFAPQKYIPQPDGIVILGARIGSPSARMNLIAGEKITEVNGMPVKTRADMYEALNINRAFCRLKVVDQNGEPRIEQTALYENESFELGILLVEPR
;
A
#
# COMPACT_ATOMS: atom_id res chain seq x y z
N MET A 1 25.18 -27.06 15.59
CA MET A 1 24.43 -26.18 14.69
C MET A 1 24.68 -24.77 15.19
N ASP A 2 25.26 -23.95 14.32
CA ASP A 2 26.05 -22.80 14.72
C ASP A 2 25.19 -21.66 15.25
N ASN A 3 25.70 -20.92 16.24
CA ASN A 3 25.09 -19.68 16.77
C ASN A 3 24.64 -18.73 15.65
N PHE A 4 25.32 -18.81 14.50
CA PHE A 4 24.97 -18.14 13.26
C PHE A 4 23.56 -18.46 12.73
N MET A 5 23.14 -19.73 12.71
CA MET A 5 21.81 -20.12 12.22
C MET A 5 20.70 -19.53 13.10
N THR A 6 20.88 -19.59 14.42
CA THR A 6 19.94 -19.01 15.39
C THR A 6 19.88 -17.49 15.24
N ALA A 7 21.03 -16.82 15.13
CA ALA A 7 21.09 -15.38 14.88
C ALA A 7 20.39 -15.00 13.58
N MET A 8 20.54 -15.81 12.52
CA MET A 8 19.86 -15.59 11.24
C MET A 8 18.34 -15.76 11.35
N THR A 9 17.86 -16.71 12.16
CA THR A 9 16.41 -16.87 12.43
C THR A 9 15.84 -15.65 13.17
N PHE A 10 16.56 -15.11 14.14
CA PHE A 10 16.15 -13.86 14.80
C PHE A 10 16.17 -12.67 13.84
N LEU A 11 17.21 -12.55 13.02
CA LEU A 11 17.28 -11.51 11.99
C LEU A 11 16.08 -11.61 11.03
N LEU A 12 15.72 -12.81 10.59
CA LEU A 12 14.54 -13.05 9.76
C LEU A 12 13.25 -12.58 10.45
N ALA A 13 13.07 -12.91 11.73
CA ALA A 13 11.91 -12.49 12.50
C ALA A 13 11.82 -10.95 12.62
N VAL A 14 12.95 -10.28 12.87
CA VAL A 14 13.04 -8.81 12.90
C VAL A 14 12.70 -8.22 11.53
N LEU A 15 13.22 -8.79 10.44
CA LEU A 15 12.92 -8.31 9.09
C LEU A 15 11.43 -8.45 8.74
N LEU A 16 10.78 -9.56 9.13
CA LEU A 16 9.33 -9.73 8.96
C LEU A 16 8.53 -8.72 9.79
N PHE A 17 9.00 -8.39 11.00
CA PHE A 17 8.38 -7.37 11.84
C PHE A 17 8.48 -5.98 11.18
N VAL A 18 9.66 -5.63 10.69
CA VAL A 18 9.88 -4.36 9.97
C VAL A 18 9.04 -4.32 8.70
N GLU A 19 8.97 -5.41 7.95
CA GLU A 19 8.09 -5.53 6.77
C GLU A 19 6.61 -5.28 7.15
N ALA A 20 6.10 -5.94 8.19
CA ALA A 20 4.73 -5.76 8.66
C ALA A 20 4.43 -4.29 9.02
N TYR A 21 5.37 -3.65 9.74
CA TYR A 21 5.27 -2.25 10.10
C TYR A 21 5.24 -1.33 8.87
N LEU A 22 6.14 -1.54 7.92
CA LEU A 22 6.19 -0.76 6.67
C LEU A 22 4.92 -0.93 5.82
N ILE A 23 4.38 -2.14 5.73
CA ILE A 23 3.12 -2.42 5.03
C ILE A 23 1.98 -1.64 5.69
N SER A 24 1.89 -1.64 7.02
CA SER A 24 0.82 -0.92 7.74
C SER A 24 0.83 0.59 7.48
N GLN A 25 2.01 1.17 7.25
CA GLN A 25 2.18 2.60 6.95
C GLN A 25 1.95 2.95 5.46
N THR A 26 1.94 1.95 4.57
CA THR A 26 1.95 2.18 3.11
C THR A 26 0.69 2.87 2.62
N SER A 27 -0.47 2.42 3.10
CA SER A 27 -1.72 2.77 2.46
C SER A 27 -2.39 4.02 3.02
N ALA A 28 -1.92 4.56 4.14
CA ALA A 28 -2.53 5.73 4.77
C ALA A 28 -2.35 7.03 3.94
N LYS A 29 -1.40 7.06 2.99
CA LYS A 29 -0.95 8.34 2.41
C LYS A 29 -1.32 8.60 0.95
N SER A 30 -1.41 7.59 0.08
CA SER A 30 -1.76 7.80 -1.34
C SER A 30 -2.06 6.47 -2.05
N PRO A 31 -3.33 6.01 -2.10
CA PRO A 31 -3.69 4.89 -2.95
C PRO A 31 -3.48 5.29 -4.43
N SER A 32 -2.88 4.40 -5.24
CA SER A 32 -2.74 4.62 -6.68
C SER A 32 -3.92 3.97 -7.41
N PRO A 33 -4.97 4.73 -7.78
CA PRO A 33 -6.06 4.22 -8.60
C PRO A 33 -5.57 3.87 -10.00
N SER A 34 -6.19 2.85 -10.58
CA SER A 34 -5.92 2.36 -11.92
C SER A 34 -7.22 1.87 -12.54
N LEU A 35 -7.44 2.14 -13.82
CA LEU A 35 -8.55 1.57 -14.57
C LEU A 35 -8.09 0.26 -15.20
N ARG A 36 -8.89 -0.80 -15.04
CA ARG A 36 -8.61 -2.09 -15.67
C ARG A 36 -9.83 -2.62 -16.41
N LYS A 37 -9.58 -3.31 -17.51
CA LYS A 37 -10.61 -4.03 -18.24
C LYS A 37 -10.98 -5.31 -17.47
N SER A 38 -12.26 -5.45 -17.16
CA SER A 38 -12.85 -6.66 -16.58
C SER A 38 -12.89 -7.78 -17.63
N GLU A 39 -13.05 -9.02 -17.20
CA GLU A 39 -13.23 -10.19 -18.09
C GLU A 39 -14.44 -10.01 -19.02
N ARG A 40 -15.43 -9.21 -18.60
CA ARG A 40 -16.61 -8.83 -19.39
C ARG A 40 -16.39 -7.62 -20.32
N GLY A 41 -15.15 -7.16 -20.47
CA GLY A 41 -14.78 -6.06 -21.36
C GLY A 41 -15.04 -4.64 -20.85
N LYS A 42 -15.77 -4.46 -19.74
CA LYS A 42 -16.02 -3.15 -19.11
C LYS A 42 -14.81 -2.64 -18.32
N PHE A 43 -14.60 -1.33 -18.27
CA PHE A 43 -13.60 -0.73 -17.38
C PHE A 43 -14.11 -0.72 -15.94
N VAL A 44 -13.26 -1.14 -15.02
CA VAL A 44 -13.54 -1.27 -13.59
C VAL A 44 -12.40 -0.59 -12.84
N GLY A 45 -12.74 0.10 -11.76
CA GLY A 45 -11.77 0.68 -10.86
C GLY A 45 -10.98 -0.38 -10.11
N ALA A 46 -9.67 -0.19 -10.02
CA ALA A 46 -8.79 -1.02 -9.23
C ALA A 46 -7.75 -0.14 -8.55
N PHE A 47 -7.27 -0.55 -7.39
CA PHE A 47 -6.17 0.09 -6.70
C PHE A 47 -4.93 -0.77 -6.74
N GLN A 48 -3.79 -0.10 -6.82
CA GLN A 48 -2.49 -0.75 -6.72
C GLN A 48 -1.71 -0.14 -5.56
N LEU A 49 -1.30 -1.01 -4.65
CA LEU A 49 -0.33 -0.73 -3.60
C LEU A 49 1.02 -1.21 -4.11
N ARG A 50 1.97 -0.30 -4.32
CA ARG A 50 3.35 -0.64 -4.68
C ARG A 50 4.32 0.24 -3.92
N LYS A 51 5.17 -0.38 -3.11
CA LYS A 51 6.25 0.30 -2.39
C LYS A 51 7.51 -0.56 -2.39
N LEU A 52 8.64 0.12 -2.46
CA LEU A 52 9.97 -0.45 -2.27
C LEU A 52 10.62 0.38 -1.17
N TRP A 53 11.09 -0.30 -0.13
CA TRP A 53 11.84 0.31 0.97
C TRP A 53 13.28 -0.13 0.92
N PHE A 54 14.16 0.83 1.17
CA PHE A 54 15.58 0.60 1.38
C PHE A 54 15.84 0.68 2.89
N ILE A 55 16.38 -0.38 3.46
CA ILE A 55 16.66 -0.51 4.89
C ILE A 55 18.16 -0.77 5.03
N PRO A 56 18.95 0.21 5.51
CA PRO A 56 20.35 -0.02 5.80
C PRO A 56 20.48 -0.85 7.09
N LEU A 57 20.80 -2.14 6.94
CA LEU A 57 21.13 -2.98 8.09
C LEU A 57 22.58 -2.66 8.51
N VAL A 58 22.75 -2.16 9.72
CA VAL A 58 24.06 -1.83 10.28
C VAL A 58 24.50 -2.96 11.21
N ALA A 59 25.67 -3.53 10.97
CA ALA A 59 26.28 -4.57 11.79
C ALA A 59 27.73 -4.21 12.14
N PHE A 60 28.18 -4.60 13.33
CA PHE A 60 29.57 -4.45 13.74
C PHE A 60 30.27 -5.80 13.61
N ILE A 61 31.39 -5.83 12.90
CA ILE A 61 32.21 -7.03 12.72
C ILE A 61 33.57 -6.77 13.36
N PRO A 62 34.08 -7.69 14.19
CA PRO A 62 35.41 -7.56 14.76
C PRO A 62 36.48 -7.56 13.65
N GLY A 63 37.50 -6.73 13.80
CA GLY A 63 38.61 -6.58 12.87
C GLY A 63 38.63 -5.24 12.14
N ASN A 64 39.60 -5.08 11.24
CA ASN A 64 39.87 -3.86 10.47
C ASN A 64 39.99 -4.14 8.96
N GLU A 65 39.52 -5.29 8.48
CA GLU A 65 39.72 -5.74 7.10
C GLU A 65 39.18 -4.74 6.05
N ILE A 66 38.07 -4.05 6.32
CA ILE A 66 37.48 -3.08 5.37
C ILE A 66 38.35 -1.81 5.27
N THR A 67 39.08 -1.46 6.33
CA THR A 67 40.01 -0.31 6.27
C THR A 67 41.19 -0.56 5.34
N GLN A 68 41.53 -1.83 5.05
CA GLN A 68 42.54 -2.15 4.03
C GLN A 68 42.08 -1.82 2.61
N LEU A 69 40.76 -1.75 2.38
CA LEU A 69 40.16 -1.36 1.10
C LEU A 69 39.80 0.14 1.06
N PHE A 70 39.39 0.69 2.21
CA PHE A 70 38.95 2.08 2.34
C PHE A 70 39.51 2.72 3.62
N ASP A 71 40.60 3.48 3.50
CA ASP A 71 41.27 4.12 4.64
C ASP A 71 40.38 5.07 5.45
N TRP A 72 39.32 5.60 4.84
CA TRP A 72 38.38 6.55 5.49
C TRP A 72 37.24 5.87 6.26
N TRP A 73 37.17 4.53 6.25
CA TRP A 73 36.03 3.79 6.80
C TRP A 73 36.02 3.80 8.35
N PRO A 74 34.86 4.02 9.00
CA PRO A 74 34.81 4.15 10.45
C PRO A 74 35.13 2.84 11.19
N VAL A 75 36.11 2.91 12.10
CA VAL A 75 36.48 1.83 13.03
C VAL A 75 36.29 2.33 14.46
N PHE A 76 35.72 1.47 15.29
CA PHE A 76 35.50 1.71 16.71
C PHE A 76 36.40 0.79 17.52
N HIS A 77 37.06 1.34 18.53
CA HIS A 77 37.89 0.57 19.46
C HIS A 77 37.17 0.43 20.79
N ILE A 78 36.93 -0.80 21.23
CA ILE A 78 36.31 -1.10 22.52
C ILE A 78 37.25 -2.03 23.28
N GLY A 79 37.99 -1.47 24.24
CA GLY A 79 39.03 -2.20 24.96
C GLY A 79 40.21 -2.53 24.05
N ALA A 80 40.58 -3.81 23.98
CA ALA A 80 41.66 -4.30 23.10
C ALA A 80 41.16 -4.68 21.69
N ASP A 81 39.84 -4.74 21.48
CA ASP A 81 39.25 -5.19 20.23
C ASP A 81 38.86 -4.01 19.33
N SER A 82 39.05 -4.19 18.02
CA SER A 82 38.60 -3.26 16.99
C SER A 82 37.33 -3.81 16.33
N TYR A 83 36.37 -2.93 16.07
CA TYR A 83 35.12 -3.23 15.39
C TYR A 83 34.95 -2.32 14.19
N THR A 84 34.72 -2.94 13.04
CA THR A 84 34.39 -2.24 11.81
C THR A 84 32.88 -2.28 11.57
N LEU A 85 32.33 -1.17 11.10
CA LEU A 85 30.91 -1.06 10.78
C LEU A 85 30.64 -1.58 9.35
N ILE A 86 29.60 -2.39 9.16
CA ILE A 86 29.11 -2.81 7.84
C ILE A 86 27.68 -2.31 7.67
N ILE A 87 27.40 -1.73 6.51
CA ILE A 87 26.05 -1.34 6.10
C ILE A 87 25.64 -2.23 4.94
N LEU A 88 24.67 -3.12 5.20
CA LEU A 88 24.07 -3.95 4.17
C LEU A 88 22.76 -3.32 3.70
N PRO A 89 22.65 -2.90 2.42
CA PRO A 89 21.41 -2.37 1.88
C PRO A 89 20.39 -3.50 1.68
N LEU A 90 19.35 -3.55 2.51
CA LEU A 90 18.23 -4.48 2.35
C LEU A 90 17.08 -3.81 1.60
N ILE A 91 16.52 -4.52 0.62
CA ILE A 91 15.38 -4.04 -0.17
C ILE A 91 14.17 -4.89 0.20
N ILE A 92 13.12 -4.24 0.69
CA ILE A 92 11.82 -4.88 0.95
C ILE A 92 10.81 -4.31 -0.03
N GLY A 93 10.20 -5.21 -0.82
CA GLY A 93 9.18 -4.86 -1.81
C GLY A 93 7.81 -5.35 -1.41
N PHE A 94 6.81 -4.48 -1.56
CA PHE A 94 5.40 -4.80 -1.38
C PHE A 94 4.62 -4.37 -2.62
N GLU A 95 4.00 -5.33 -3.30
CA GLU A 95 3.03 -5.08 -4.36
C GLU A 95 1.76 -5.88 -4.13
N GLN A 96 0.63 -5.19 -4.05
CA GLN A 96 -0.69 -5.81 -4.00
C GLN A 96 -1.68 -5.01 -4.85
N LYS A 97 -2.54 -5.73 -5.57
CA LYS A 97 -3.64 -5.15 -6.35
C LYS A 97 -4.96 -5.50 -5.69
N THR A 98 -5.91 -4.56 -5.71
CA THR A 98 -7.26 -4.82 -5.23
C THR A 98 -8.34 -4.15 -6.07
N ARG A 99 -9.47 -4.85 -6.22
CA ARG A 99 -10.68 -4.39 -6.92
C ARG A 99 -11.90 -4.35 -6.00
N SER A 100 -11.83 -5.02 -4.86
CA SER A 100 -12.96 -5.20 -3.94
C SER A 100 -12.85 -4.32 -2.69
N GLU A 101 -11.65 -4.03 -2.23
CA GLU A 101 -11.42 -3.35 -0.95
C GLU A 101 -10.74 -1.99 -1.12
N LEU A 102 -10.84 -1.17 -0.07
CA LEU A 102 -10.03 0.02 0.04
C LEU A 102 -8.59 -0.39 0.35
N PRO A 103 -7.58 0.20 -0.31
CA PRO A 103 -6.18 -0.14 -0.08
C PRO A 103 -5.76 -0.05 1.40
N GLU A 104 -6.37 0.87 2.15
CA GLU A 104 -6.05 1.07 3.56
C GLU A 104 -6.38 -0.16 4.40
N VAL A 105 -7.59 -0.66 4.24
CA VAL A 105 -8.08 -1.85 4.95
C VAL A 105 -7.21 -3.06 4.57
N LEU A 106 -6.98 -3.26 3.27
CA LEU A 106 -6.19 -4.38 2.78
C LEU A 106 -4.76 -4.39 3.32
N SER A 107 -4.09 -3.23 3.34
CA SER A 107 -2.73 -3.12 3.86
C SER A 107 -2.64 -3.46 5.35
N LYS A 108 -3.60 -3.01 6.17
CA LYS A 108 -3.64 -3.30 7.61
C LYS A 108 -3.89 -4.78 7.87
N GLN A 109 -4.78 -5.40 7.10
CA GLN A 109 -5.02 -6.85 7.23
C GLN A 109 -3.79 -7.68 6.86
N ILE A 110 -3.13 -7.35 5.73
CA ILE A 110 -1.90 -8.02 5.33
C ILE A 110 -0.83 -7.82 6.40
N ALA A 111 -0.60 -6.58 6.84
CA ALA A 111 0.36 -6.25 7.89
C ALA A 111 0.11 -7.07 9.17
N GLY A 112 -1.15 -7.20 9.61
CA GLY A 112 -1.51 -8.02 10.78
C GLY A 112 -1.14 -9.50 10.62
N GLN A 113 -1.32 -10.07 9.42
CA GLN A 113 -0.91 -11.45 9.14
C GLN A 113 0.61 -11.62 9.10
N VAL A 114 1.34 -10.67 8.49
CA VAL A 114 2.82 -10.70 8.49
C VAL A 114 3.36 -10.53 9.91
N MET A 115 2.76 -9.65 10.71
CA MET A 115 3.10 -9.44 12.10
C MET A 115 2.92 -10.73 12.92
N THR A 116 1.78 -11.39 12.74
CA THR A 116 1.50 -12.67 13.41
C THR A 116 2.53 -13.73 13.00
N LEU A 117 2.86 -13.82 11.71
CA LEU A 117 3.92 -14.69 11.21
C LEU A 117 5.27 -14.37 11.86
N ALA A 118 5.65 -13.09 11.95
CA ALA A 118 6.90 -12.67 12.59
C ALA A 118 6.99 -13.13 14.06
N VAL A 119 5.90 -13.00 14.82
CA VAL A 119 5.81 -13.47 16.22
C VAL A 119 5.97 -14.99 16.29
N PHE A 120 5.31 -15.75 15.41
CA PHE A 120 5.49 -17.21 15.36
C PHE A 120 6.93 -17.62 15.04
N ILE A 121 7.56 -16.98 14.06
CA ILE A 121 8.96 -17.27 13.70
C ILE A 121 9.92 -16.89 14.84
N ALA A 122 9.68 -15.76 15.53
CA ALA A 122 10.46 -15.38 16.72
C ALA A 122 10.34 -16.43 17.84
N GLY A 123 9.14 -16.95 18.08
CA GLY A 123 8.89 -18.03 19.04
C GLY A 123 9.64 -19.31 18.69
N ILE A 124 9.65 -19.71 17.42
CA ILE A 124 10.44 -20.86 16.95
C ILE A 124 11.94 -20.58 17.09
N GLY A 125 12.38 -19.34 16.86
CA GLY A 125 13.76 -18.90 17.08
C GLY A 125 14.22 -19.09 18.54
N LEU A 126 13.36 -18.78 19.51
CA LEU A 126 13.64 -19.03 20.93
C LEU A 126 13.77 -20.53 21.23
N LEU A 127 12.86 -21.36 20.70
CA LEU A 127 12.92 -22.82 20.89
C LEU A 127 14.13 -23.45 20.19
N SER A 128 14.59 -22.83 19.11
CA SER A 128 15.76 -23.29 18.35
C SER A 128 17.07 -23.21 19.13
N ILE A 129 17.13 -22.41 20.20
CA ILE A 129 18.30 -22.36 21.11
C ILE A 129 18.52 -23.74 21.77
N VAL A 130 17.44 -24.43 22.12
CA VAL A 130 17.49 -25.76 22.75
C VAL A 130 17.47 -26.87 21.70
N VAL A 131 16.71 -26.69 20.62
CA VAL A 131 16.55 -27.70 19.57
C VAL A 131 16.94 -27.10 18.20
N PRO A 132 18.23 -27.18 17.80
CA PRO A 132 18.72 -26.46 16.64
C PRO A 132 18.08 -26.83 15.30
N VAL A 133 17.51 -28.04 15.18
CA VAL A 133 16.79 -28.51 13.97
C VAL A 133 15.60 -27.60 13.62
N LEU A 134 15.03 -26.88 14.60
CA LEU A 134 13.92 -25.95 14.38
C LEU A 134 14.31 -24.72 13.55
N THR A 135 15.61 -24.38 13.47
CA THR A 135 16.07 -23.22 12.67
C THR A 135 15.70 -23.39 11.20
N LEU A 136 16.05 -24.53 10.60
CA LEU A 136 15.73 -24.83 9.21
C LEU A 136 14.20 -24.84 8.98
N PHE A 137 13.45 -25.41 9.94
CA PHE A 137 12.00 -25.43 9.88
C PHE A 137 11.41 -24.01 9.90
N ALA A 138 11.93 -23.11 10.74
CA ALA A 138 11.52 -21.71 10.80
C ALA A 138 11.72 -20.99 9.44
N PHE A 139 12.86 -21.18 8.79
CA PHE A 139 13.13 -20.59 7.47
C PHE A 139 12.13 -21.07 6.41
N VAL A 140 11.95 -22.39 6.31
CA VAL A 140 11.02 -22.99 5.35
C VAL A 140 9.58 -22.52 5.62
N LEU A 141 9.17 -22.51 6.89
CA LEU A 141 7.85 -22.07 7.32
C LEU A 141 7.62 -20.59 7.00
N ALA A 142 8.62 -19.73 7.23
CA ALA A 142 8.54 -18.30 6.93
C ALA A 142 8.29 -18.06 5.44
N ILE A 143 9.07 -18.72 4.57
CA ILE A 143 8.93 -18.58 3.11
C ILE A 143 7.57 -19.08 2.63
N ILE A 144 7.17 -20.30 3.04
CA ILE A 144 5.90 -20.91 2.62
C ILE A 144 4.73 -20.07 3.10
N SER A 145 4.74 -19.64 4.38
CA SER A 145 3.65 -18.85 4.95
C SER A 145 3.55 -17.48 4.29
N ARG A 146 4.68 -16.82 4.00
CA ARG A 146 4.68 -15.53 3.30
C ARG A 146 4.10 -15.66 1.89
N PHE A 147 4.51 -16.69 1.16
CA PHE A 147 3.97 -16.98 -0.17
C PHE A 147 2.47 -17.29 -0.11
N TRP A 148 2.04 -18.07 0.88
CA TRP A 148 0.64 -18.41 1.10
C TRP A 148 -0.21 -17.18 1.38
N ILE A 149 0.25 -16.25 2.22
CA ILE A 149 -0.44 -14.98 2.50
C ILE A 149 -0.65 -14.21 1.18
N MET A 150 0.42 -14.04 0.39
CA MET A 150 0.34 -13.33 -0.90
C MET A 150 -0.65 -14.00 -1.86
N TRP A 151 -0.56 -15.32 -2.00
CA TRP A 151 -1.43 -16.08 -2.89
C TRP A 151 -2.90 -16.03 -2.45
N ARG A 152 -3.16 -16.13 -1.15
CA ARG A 152 -4.51 -16.06 -0.58
C ARG A 152 -5.16 -14.71 -0.89
N TYR A 153 -4.47 -13.59 -0.68
CA TYR A 153 -5.01 -12.26 -0.99
C TYR A 153 -5.22 -12.04 -2.48
N TYR A 154 -4.28 -12.49 -3.32
CA TYR A 154 -4.44 -12.46 -4.77
C TYR A 154 -5.68 -13.25 -5.22
N ARG A 155 -5.86 -14.46 -4.69
CA ARG A 155 -6.99 -15.33 -5.02
C ARG A 155 -8.32 -14.72 -4.54
N ASN A 156 -8.36 -14.22 -3.30
CA ASN A 156 -9.57 -13.63 -2.73
C ASN A 156 -10.02 -12.41 -3.54
N ASP A 157 -9.10 -11.51 -3.91
CA ASP A 157 -9.43 -10.34 -4.72
C ASP A 157 -9.91 -10.70 -6.13
N LYS A 158 -9.35 -11.77 -6.73
CA LYS A 158 -9.77 -12.24 -8.06
C LYS A 158 -11.24 -12.70 -8.09
N PHE A 159 -11.71 -13.34 -7.03
CA PHE A 159 -13.07 -13.89 -6.95
C PHE A 159 -14.05 -12.99 -6.19
N ALA A 160 -13.56 -11.93 -5.54
CA ALA A 160 -14.41 -10.98 -4.85
C ALA A 160 -15.29 -10.17 -5.82
N PRO A 161 -16.50 -9.75 -5.38
CA PRO A 161 -17.32 -8.84 -6.15
C PRO A 161 -16.56 -7.53 -6.40
N GLN A 162 -16.64 -7.05 -7.64
CA GLN A 162 -16.02 -5.78 -8.02
C GLN A 162 -16.82 -4.64 -7.40
N LYS A 163 -16.19 -3.83 -6.54
CA LYS A 163 -16.86 -2.74 -5.84
C LYS A 163 -17.00 -1.48 -6.70
N TYR A 164 -16.06 -1.27 -7.61
CA TYR A 164 -15.93 -0.06 -8.43
C TYR A 164 -16.37 -0.29 -9.89
N ILE A 165 -17.60 -0.74 -10.09
CA ILE A 165 -18.21 -0.98 -11.41
C ILE A 165 -18.98 0.28 -11.85
N PRO A 166 -19.00 0.62 -13.16
CA PRO A 166 -19.93 1.62 -13.67
C PRO A 166 -21.38 1.37 -13.27
N GLN A 167 -22.05 2.41 -12.78
CA GLN A 167 -23.48 2.38 -12.44
C GLN A 167 -24.27 3.27 -13.40
N PRO A 168 -25.53 2.93 -13.72
CA PRO A 168 -26.35 3.70 -14.67
C PRO A 168 -26.92 5.01 -14.09
N ASP A 169 -26.90 5.17 -12.77
CA ASP A 169 -27.51 6.25 -12.00
C ASP A 169 -26.47 7.21 -11.39
N GLY A 170 -25.23 7.20 -11.90
CA GLY A 170 -24.19 8.14 -11.49
C GLY A 170 -22.78 7.67 -11.86
N ILE A 171 -21.80 8.52 -11.57
CA ILE A 171 -20.38 8.26 -11.89
C ILE A 171 -19.64 7.85 -10.62
N VAL A 172 -18.95 6.71 -10.66
CA VAL A 172 -18.19 6.20 -9.51
C VAL A 172 -16.84 6.89 -9.39
N ILE A 173 -16.51 7.36 -8.18
CA ILE A 173 -15.27 8.02 -7.83
C ILE A 173 -14.21 6.99 -7.43
N LEU A 174 -13.00 7.12 -7.96
CA LEU A 174 -11.81 6.37 -7.51
C LEU A 174 -10.87 7.21 -6.64
N GLY A 175 -10.98 8.53 -6.71
CA GLY A 175 -10.22 9.45 -5.89
C GLY A 175 -10.02 10.79 -6.58
N ALA A 176 -9.32 11.67 -5.88
CA ALA A 176 -8.95 12.99 -6.36
C ALA A 176 -7.43 13.08 -6.56
N ARG A 177 -7.00 13.79 -7.61
CA ARG A 177 -5.58 14.10 -7.83
C ARG A 177 -5.09 15.10 -6.78
N ILE A 178 -3.95 14.85 -6.17
CA ILE A 178 -3.33 15.78 -5.21
C ILE A 178 -3.16 17.17 -5.86
N GLY A 179 -3.55 18.22 -5.14
CA GLY A 179 -3.46 19.61 -5.62
C GLY A 179 -4.55 20.01 -6.62
N SER A 180 -5.59 19.21 -6.82
CA SER A 180 -6.76 19.57 -7.63
C SER A 180 -7.90 20.16 -6.78
N PRO A 181 -8.91 20.81 -7.41
CA PRO A 181 -10.11 21.25 -6.70
C PRO A 181 -10.83 20.12 -5.95
N SER A 182 -10.87 18.93 -6.54
CA SER A 182 -11.50 17.77 -5.91
C SER A 182 -10.74 17.22 -4.70
N ALA A 183 -9.44 17.52 -4.55
CA ALA A 183 -8.70 17.14 -3.35
C ALA A 183 -9.09 17.98 -2.12
N ARG A 184 -9.73 19.14 -2.32
CA ARG A 184 -10.33 19.95 -1.24
C ARG A 184 -11.70 19.42 -0.81
N MET A 185 -12.31 18.58 -1.65
CA MET A 185 -13.55 17.89 -1.35
C MET A 185 -13.21 16.57 -0.68
N ASN A 186 -13.95 16.16 0.34
CA ASN A 186 -13.67 14.93 1.09
C ASN A 186 -14.12 13.66 0.33
N LEU A 187 -13.85 13.58 -0.97
CA LEU A 187 -14.31 12.50 -1.84
C LEU A 187 -13.58 11.19 -1.51
N ILE A 188 -14.35 10.13 -1.30
CA ILE A 188 -13.85 8.80 -0.96
C ILE A 188 -14.01 7.88 -2.17
N ALA A 189 -13.04 6.99 -2.37
CA ALA A 189 -13.13 5.96 -3.38
C ALA A 189 -14.35 5.04 -3.16
N GLY A 190 -15.10 4.78 -4.22
CA GLY A 190 -16.32 3.95 -4.19
C GLY A 190 -17.61 4.74 -4.01
N GLU A 191 -17.51 6.04 -3.72
CA GLU A 191 -18.67 6.92 -3.73
C GLU A 191 -19.14 7.23 -5.14
N LYS A 192 -20.37 7.71 -5.27
CA LYS A 192 -21.01 7.99 -6.57
C LYS A 192 -21.46 9.45 -6.67
N ILE A 193 -21.05 10.14 -7.71
CA ILE A 193 -21.59 11.46 -8.06
C ILE A 193 -22.91 11.25 -8.79
N THR A 194 -23.98 11.84 -8.26
CA THR A 194 -25.33 11.77 -8.84
C THR A 194 -25.73 13.07 -9.52
N GLU A 195 -25.32 14.21 -8.96
CA GLU A 195 -25.62 15.53 -9.50
C GLU A 195 -24.41 16.46 -9.40
N VAL A 196 -24.28 17.36 -10.38
CA VAL A 196 -23.31 18.47 -10.40
C VAL A 196 -24.05 19.75 -10.69
N ASN A 197 -23.89 20.76 -9.83
CA ASN A 197 -24.59 22.05 -9.93
C ASN A 197 -26.12 21.90 -10.09
N GLY A 198 -26.70 20.86 -9.50
CA GLY A 198 -28.14 20.55 -9.56
C GLY A 198 -28.59 19.79 -10.82
N MET A 199 -27.68 19.47 -11.75
CA MET A 199 -27.99 18.64 -12.90
C MET A 199 -27.56 17.19 -12.68
N PRO A 200 -28.40 16.19 -13.05
CA PRO A 200 -28.03 14.79 -12.95
C PRO A 200 -26.90 14.45 -13.92
N VAL A 201 -25.91 13.69 -13.46
CA VAL A 201 -24.75 13.29 -14.28
C VAL A 201 -24.62 11.77 -14.32
N LYS A 202 -24.39 11.21 -15.51
CA LYS A 202 -24.18 9.77 -15.71
C LYS A 202 -22.88 9.47 -16.46
N THR A 203 -22.44 10.41 -17.29
CA THR A 203 -21.21 10.31 -18.06
C THR A 203 -20.26 11.45 -17.74
N ARG A 204 -18.98 11.25 -18.06
CA ARG A 204 -17.98 12.33 -17.94
C ARG A 204 -18.36 13.55 -18.79
N ALA A 205 -19.02 13.35 -19.94
CA ALA A 205 -19.51 14.45 -20.78
C ALA A 205 -20.56 15.29 -20.05
N ASP A 206 -21.55 14.64 -19.41
CA ASP A 206 -22.59 15.33 -18.62
C ASP A 206 -21.95 16.14 -17.48
N MET A 207 -20.92 15.60 -16.85
CA MET A 207 -20.18 16.28 -15.78
C MET A 207 -19.51 17.56 -16.30
N TYR A 208 -18.87 17.51 -17.46
CA TYR A 208 -18.27 18.70 -18.08
C TYR A 208 -19.31 19.76 -18.41
N GLU A 209 -20.44 19.35 -18.97
CA GLU A 209 -21.53 20.27 -19.30
C GLU A 209 -22.09 20.93 -18.05
N ALA A 210 -22.28 20.17 -16.98
CA ALA A 210 -22.76 20.67 -15.70
C ALA A 210 -21.78 21.60 -14.97
N LEU A 211 -20.48 21.38 -15.12
CA LEU A 211 -19.46 22.29 -14.59
C LEU A 211 -19.41 23.61 -15.35
N ASN A 212 -19.73 23.63 -16.63
CA ASN A 212 -19.69 24.86 -17.43
C ASN A 212 -20.82 25.85 -17.06
N ILE A 213 -21.88 25.40 -16.38
CA ILE A 213 -22.96 26.27 -15.88
C ILE A 213 -22.44 27.26 -14.84
N ASN A 214 -21.55 26.82 -13.96
CA ASN A 214 -20.98 27.66 -12.92
C ASN A 214 -19.46 27.47 -12.84
N ARG A 215 -18.73 28.43 -13.43
CA ARG A 215 -17.27 28.39 -13.52
C ARG A 215 -16.54 28.79 -12.24
N ALA A 216 -17.21 29.48 -11.32
CA ALA A 216 -16.60 29.95 -10.07
C ALA A 216 -16.83 28.98 -8.91
N PHE A 217 -17.87 28.14 -8.99
CA PHE A 217 -18.27 27.28 -7.89
C PHE A 217 -18.76 25.92 -8.39
N CYS A 218 -18.23 24.86 -7.79
CA CYS A 218 -18.63 23.50 -8.05
C CYS A 218 -19.34 22.92 -6.84
N ARG A 219 -20.60 22.49 -7.03
CA ARG A 219 -21.40 21.76 -6.04
C ARG A 219 -21.65 20.34 -6.54
N LEU A 220 -21.15 19.34 -5.83
CA LEU A 220 -21.32 17.93 -6.11
C LEU A 220 -22.28 17.30 -5.11
N LYS A 221 -23.25 16.53 -5.60
CA LYS A 221 -24.06 15.61 -4.77
C LYS A 221 -23.49 14.22 -4.89
N VAL A 222 -22.93 13.74 -3.79
CA VAL A 222 -22.21 12.48 -3.70
C VAL A 222 -22.99 11.53 -2.81
N VAL A 223 -23.14 10.28 -3.24
CA VAL A 223 -23.77 9.21 -2.47
C VAL A 223 -22.68 8.28 -1.96
N ASP A 224 -22.64 8.08 -0.65
CA ASP A 224 -21.69 7.16 -0.02
C ASP A 224 -22.03 5.70 -0.33
N GLN A 225 -21.14 4.79 0.03
CA GLN A 225 -21.29 3.34 -0.11
C GLN A 225 -22.51 2.79 0.63
N ASN A 226 -23.01 3.51 1.65
CA ASN A 226 -24.22 3.18 2.40
C ASN A 226 -25.51 3.73 1.76
N GLY A 227 -25.41 4.48 0.66
CA GLY A 227 -26.55 5.11 0.01
C GLY A 227 -26.95 6.47 0.59
N GLU A 228 -26.17 7.00 1.54
CA GLU A 228 -26.43 8.30 2.15
C GLU A 228 -25.94 9.45 1.26
N PRO A 229 -26.81 10.37 0.84
CA PRO A 229 -26.41 11.51 0.03
C PRO A 229 -25.76 12.60 0.90
N ARG A 230 -24.65 13.15 0.43
CA ARG A 230 -24.01 14.35 0.97
C ARG A 230 -23.67 15.33 -0.14
N ILE A 231 -23.43 16.58 0.23
CA ILE A 231 -23.09 17.65 -0.71
C ILE A 231 -21.69 18.15 -0.38
N GLU A 232 -20.82 18.08 -1.36
CA GLU A 232 -19.46 18.61 -1.30
C GLU A 232 -19.37 19.80 -2.24
N GLN A 233 -18.66 20.85 -1.82
CA GLN A 233 -18.58 22.07 -2.60
C GLN A 233 -17.21 22.74 -2.50
N THR A 234 -16.76 23.34 -3.60
CA THR A 234 -15.48 24.06 -3.63
C THR A 234 -15.54 25.21 -4.63
N ALA A 235 -14.80 26.28 -4.34
CA ALA A 235 -14.55 27.33 -5.31
C ALA A 235 -13.52 26.87 -6.35
N LEU A 236 -13.72 27.29 -7.58
CA LEU A 236 -12.79 27.05 -8.69
C LEU A 236 -12.01 28.34 -8.97
N TYR A 237 -10.69 28.23 -9.01
CA TYR A 237 -9.81 29.35 -9.34
C TYR A 237 -9.42 29.32 -10.82
N GLU A 238 -9.09 30.50 -11.37
CA GLU A 238 -8.87 30.72 -12.82
C GLU A 238 -7.75 29.86 -13.43
N ASN A 239 -6.77 29.45 -12.62
CA ASN A 239 -5.66 28.59 -13.02
C ASN A 239 -5.91 27.08 -12.82
N GLU A 240 -7.09 26.69 -12.33
CA GLU A 240 -7.42 25.29 -12.05
C GLU A 240 -8.12 24.62 -13.23
N SER A 241 -7.77 23.35 -13.46
CA SER A 241 -8.36 22.58 -14.56
C SER A 241 -9.86 22.33 -14.33
N PHE A 242 -10.65 22.54 -15.39
CA PHE A 242 -12.08 22.23 -15.43
C PHE A 242 -12.41 20.76 -15.17
N GLU A 243 -11.45 19.84 -15.30
CA GLU A 243 -11.70 18.42 -15.03
C GLU A 243 -11.80 18.09 -13.53
N LEU A 244 -11.69 19.09 -12.64
CA LEU A 244 -11.63 18.99 -11.17
C LEU A 244 -10.49 18.08 -10.63
N GLY A 245 -9.80 17.34 -11.49
CA GLY A 245 -8.84 16.29 -11.14
C GLY A 245 -9.48 15.04 -10.53
N ILE A 246 -10.75 14.75 -10.81
CA ILE A 246 -11.43 13.54 -10.29
C ILE A 246 -11.12 12.33 -11.18
N LEU A 247 -10.77 11.22 -10.53
CA LEU A 247 -10.57 9.94 -11.17
C LEU A 247 -11.87 9.14 -11.12
N LEU A 248 -12.40 8.78 -12.28
CA LEU A 248 -13.76 8.26 -12.45
C LEU A 248 -13.74 6.89 -13.14
N VAL A 249 -14.78 6.09 -12.88
CA VAL A 249 -15.11 4.89 -13.67
C VAL A 249 -16.39 5.15 -14.44
N GLU A 250 -16.33 5.11 -15.77
CA GLU A 250 -17.47 5.34 -16.65
C GLU A 250 -17.86 4.08 -17.44
N PRO A 251 -19.16 3.88 -17.74
CA PRO A 251 -19.60 2.87 -18.68
C PRO A 251 -19.29 3.37 -20.09
N ARG A 252 -18.27 2.79 -20.72
CA ARG A 252 -18.01 3.01 -22.15
C ARG A 252 -18.95 2.18 -23.02
#